data_AF-A0A538E769-F1
#
_entry.id   AF-A0A538E769-F1
#
_cell.length_a   1.000
_cell.length_b   1.000
_cell.length_c   1.000
_cell.angle_alpha   90.00
_cell.angle_beta   90.00
_cell.angle_gamma   90.00
#
_symmetry.space_group_name_H-M   'P 1'
#
loop_
_entity.id
_entity.type
_entity.pdbx_description
1 polymer ?
#
loop_
_entity_poly.entity_id
_entity_poly.type
_entity_poly.pdbx_seq_one_letter_code
_entity_poly.pdbx_strand_id
1 'polypeptide(L)'
;MTQVFNDVGIAVNDIADALKQAFGLGAQAAAQVPSDIGVAVSDIATALKDVFAQGAEAAAQVLKDIGVAADAIANALGSVFNLAGDAVKTVLGAVGFAENGINNAVCLVFGC
;
A
#
# COMPACT_ATOMS: atom_id res chain seq x y z
N MET A 1 -18.92 18.20 -22.02
CA MET A 1 -18.73 16.75 -22.27
C MET A 1 -17.64 16.29 -21.32
N THR A 2 -18.00 16.06 -20.06
CA THR A 2 -18.07 14.70 -19.47
C THR A 2 -16.78 13.92 -19.74
N GLN A 3 -15.76 14.25 -18.95
CA GLN A 3 -14.61 13.38 -18.77
C GLN A 3 -15.11 12.11 -18.09
N VAL A 4 -15.48 11.11 -18.91
CA VAL A 4 -15.37 9.72 -18.52
C VAL A 4 -13.87 9.46 -18.42
N PHE A 5 -13.30 9.78 -17.27
CA PHE A 5 -12.04 9.16 -16.93
C PHE A 5 -12.37 7.78 -16.43
N ASN A 6 -11.73 6.83 -17.11
CA ASN A 6 -11.32 5.56 -16.56
C ASN A 6 -10.56 5.84 -15.24
N ASP A 7 -11.31 6.10 -14.18
CA ASP A 7 -10.89 6.74 -12.92
C ASP A 7 -9.74 5.99 -12.24
N VAL A 8 -9.67 4.68 -12.46
CA VAL A 8 -8.59 3.83 -11.96
C VAL A 8 -7.26 4.04 -12.71
N GLY A 9 -7.30 4.30 -14.02
CA GLY A 9 -6.09 4.35 -14.85
C GLY A 9 -5.36 5.69 -14.84
N ILE A 10 -6.04 6.79 -14.53
CA ILE A 10 -5.39 8.12 -14.37
C ILE A 10 -4.79 8.22 -12.97
N ALA A 11 -5.58 7.90 -11.93
CA ALA A 11 -5.14 7.97 -10.54
C ALA A 11 -3.92 7.06 -10.27
N VAL A 12 -3.91 5.81 -10.77
CA VAL A 12 -2.78 4.89 -10.59
C VAL A 12 -1.48 5.41 -11.21
N ASN A 13 -1.56 6.12 -12.35
CA ASN A 13 -0.38 6.72 -12.96
C ASN A 13 0.13 7.92 -12.13
N ASP A 14 -0.78 8.76 -11.64
CA ASP A 14 -0.42 9.87 -10.75
C ASP A 14 0.20 9.37 -9.44
N ILE A 15 -0.33 8.28 -8.87
CA ILE A 15 0.22 7.60 -7.70
C ILE A 15 1.60 7.02 -8.02
N ALA A 16 1.79 6.40 -9.17
CA ALA A 16 3.08 5.84 -9.58
C ALA A 16 4.14 6.93 -9.81
N ASP A 17 3.77 8.08 -10.38
CA ASP A 17 4.66 9.22 -10.54
C ASP A 17 5.00 9.87 -9.20
N ALA A 18 4.02 10.01 -8.31
CA ALA A 18 4.23 10.47 -6.95
C ALA A 18 5.13 9.50 -6.17
N LEU A 19 4.94 8.19 -6.30
CA LEU A 19 5.81 7.16 -5.75
C LEU A 19 7.22 7.23 -6.32
N LYS A 20 7.40 7.43 -7.64
CA LYS A 20 8.74 7.59 -8.24
C LYS A 20 9.45 8.82 -7.69
N GLN A 21 8.76 9.95 -7.59
CA GLN A 21 9.33 11.17 -7.02
C GLN A 21 9.67 10.97 -5.55
N ALA A 22 8.78 10.36 -4.79
CA ALA A 22 8.98 9.98 -3.40
C ALA A 22 10.17 9.03 -3.20
N PHE A 23 10.29 7.98 -4.00
CA PHE A 23 11.44 7.06 -4.01
C PHE A 23 12.75 7.78 -4.37
N GLY A 24 12.68 8.76 -5.27
CA GLY A 24 13.82 9.60 -5.63
C GLY A 24 14.19 10.66 -4.58
N LEU A 25 13.23 11.11 -3.76
CA LEU A 25 13.38 12.16 -2.75
C LEU A 25 13.60 11.61 -1.32
N GLY A 26 13.34 10.32 -1.10
CA GLY A 26 13.44 9.65 0.20
C GLY A 26 12.09 9.44 0.89
N ALA A 27 12.07 8.50 1.85
CA ALA A 27 10.88 7.99 2.54
C ALA A 27 9.93 9.06 3.11
N GLN A 28 10.44 10.24 3.49
CA GLN A 28 9.61 11.33 4.01
C GLN A 28 8.69 11.95 2.95
N ALA A 29 9.17 12.14 1.71
CA ALA A 29 8.34 12.68 0.63
C ALA A 29 7.25 11.67 0.24
N ALA A 30 7.61 10.39 0.31
CA ALA A 30 6.72 9.26 0.10
C ALA A 30 5.53 9.24 1.07
N ALA A 31 5.78 9.55 2.35
CA ALA A 31 4.76 9.62 3.38
C ALA A 31 3.75 10.76 3.20
N GLN A 32 4.12 11.81 2.47
CA GLN A 32 3.23 12.91 2.16
C GLN A 32 2.29 12.58 1.00
N VAL A 33 2.66 11.65 0.12
CA VAL A 33 1.87 11.27 -1.06
C VAL A 33 0.43 10.85 -0.69
N PRO A 34 0.17 9.89 0.22
CA PRO A 34 -1.20 9.49 0.55
C PRO A 34 -2.05 10.66 1.10
N SER A 35 -1.42 11.57 1.85
CA SER A 35 -2.11 12.68 2.51
C SER A 35 -2.39 13.86 1.57
N ASP A 36 -1.54 14.08 0.55
CA ASP A 36 -1.63 15.23 -0.34
C ASP A 36 -2.63 15.01 -1.49
N ILE A 37 -2.71 13.78 -2.00
CA ILE A 37 -3.61 13.41 -3.13
C ILE A 37 -4.90 12.69 -2.68
N GLY A 38 -5.12 12.50 -1.38
CA GLY A 38 -6.36 11.88 -0.86
C GLY A 38 -6.54 10.42 -1.33
N VAL A 39 -5.44 9.73 -1.58
CA VAL A 39 -5.42 8.39 -2.19
C VAL A 39 -5.53 7.31 -1.12
N ALA A 40 -6.35 6.28 -1.37
CA ALA A 40 -6.44 5.15 -0.46
C ALA A 40 -5.18 4.27 -0.55
N VAL A 41 -4.77 3.68 0.58
CA VAL A 41 -3.62 2.75 0.64
C VAL A 41 -3.76 1.57 -0.33
N SER A 42 -5.00 1.12 -0.57
CA SER A 42 -5.32 0.08 -1.56
C SER A 42 -5.02 0.50 -3.00
N ASP A 43 -5.18 1.78 -3.35
CA ASP A 43 -4.84 2.28 -4.68
C ASP A 43 -3.32 2.34 -4.87
N ILE A 44 -2.58 2.70 -3.81
CA ILE A 44 -1.11 2.65 -3.78
C ILE A 44 -0.62 1.23 -3.97
N ALA A 45 -1.17 0.27 -3.22
CA ALA A 45 -0.82 -1.14 -3.40
C ALA A 45 -1.16 -1.65 -4.81
N THR A 46 -2.27 -1.19 -5.39
CA THR A 46 -2.66 -1.52 -6.77
C THR A 46 -1.66 -0.95 -7.77
N ALA A 47 -1.25 0.30 -7.61
CA ALA A 47 -0.21 0.90 -8.43
C ALA A 47 1.12 0.14 -8.32
N LEU A 48 1.53 -0.23 -7.10
CA LEU A 48 2.75 -1.01 -6.87
C LEU A 48 2.68 -2.40 -7.55
N LYS A 49 1.52 -3.06 -7.50
CA LYS A 49 1.28 -4.34 -8.16
C LYS A 49 1.25 -4.21 -9.69
N ASP A 50 0.47 -3.28 -10.22
CA ASP A 50 0.15 -3.22 -11.65
C ASP A 50 1.18 -2.41 -12.45
N VAL A 51 1.71 -1.32 -11.89
CA VAL A 51 2.68 -0.44 -12.58
C VAL A 51 4.11 -0.89 -12.35
N PHE A 52 4.44 -1.28 -11.12
CA PHE A 52 5.80 -1.67 -10.76
C PHE A 52 6.01 -3.19 -10.76
N ALA A 53 4.96 -3.98 -11.05
CA ALA A 53 4.99 -5.44 -11.02
C ALA A 53 5.58 -5.99 -9.72
N GLN A 54 5.40 -5.27 -8.61
CA GLN A 54 6.01 -5.64 -7.33
C GLN A 54 5.24 -6.75 -6.64
N GLY A 55 5.99 -7.61 -5.95
CA GLY A 55 5.42 -8.56 -5.01
C GLY A 55 4.85 -7.87 -3.78
N ALA A 56 3.95 -8.54 -3.08
CA ALA A 56 3.31 -8.06 -1.86
C ALA A 56 4.29 -7.57 -0.78
N GLU A 57 5.44 -8.24 -0.63
CA GLU A 57 6.46 -7.85 0.34
C GLU A 57 7.11 -6.51 0.01
N ALA A 58 7.50 -6.30 -1.25
CA ALA A 58 8.04 -5.04 -1.71
C ALA A 58 7.00 -3.92 -1.55
N ALA A 59 5.74 -4.17 -1.92
CA ALA A 59 4.67 -3.19 -1.73
C ALA A 59 4.45 -2.83 -0.25
N ALA A 60 4.47 -3.82 0.65
CA ALA A 60 4.37 -3.59 2.08
C ALA A 60 5.56 -2.81 2.65
N GLN A 61 6.77 -3.07 2.13
CA GLN A 61 7.98 -2.33 2.51
C GLN A 61 7.85 -0.87 2.12
N VAL A 62 7.41 -0.59 0.88
CA VAL A 62 7.13 0.78 0.43
C VAL A 62 6.14 1.45 1.36
N LEU A 63 4.98 0.82 1.59
CA LEU A 63 3.94 1.38 2.42
C LEU A 63 4.42 1.65 3.86
N LYS A 64 5.28 0.79 4.40
CA LYS A 64 5.91 1.02 5.71
C LYS A 64 6.88 2.20 5.67
N ASP A 65 7.71 2.31 4.64
CA ASP A 65 8.68 3.40 4.50
C ASP A 65 7.98 4.76 4.34
N ILE A 66 6.80 4.77 3.72
CA ILE A 66 5.95 5.97 3.65
C ILE A 66 5.11 6.19 4.93
N GLY A 67 5.35 5.44 6.00
CA GLY A 67 4.71 5.66 7.31
C GLY A 67 3.25 5.20 7.41
N VAL A 68 2.78 4.32 6.52
CA VAL A 68 1.43 3.76 6.60
C VAL A 68 1.34 2.78 7.77
N ALA A 69 0.22 2.81 8.48
CA ALA A 69 -0.05 1.91 9.60
C ALA A 69 -0.25 0.45 9.15
N ALA A 70 0.11 -0.50 10.01
CA ALA A 70 0.09 -1.93 9.68
C ALA A 70 -1.32 -2.45 9.31
N ASP A 71 -2.39 -1.90 9.88
CA ASP A 71 -3.78 -2.24 9.57
C ASP A 71 -4.17 -1.85 8.14
N ALA A 72 -3.80 -0.64 7.71
CA ALA A 72 -4.04 -0.19 6.35
C ALA A 72 -3.22 -0.99 5.33
N ILE A 73 -1.96 -1.35 5.67
CA ILE A 73 -1.13 -2.24 4.86
C ILE A 73 -1.77 -3.62 4.77
N ALA A 74 -2.21 -4.20 5.89
CA ALA A 74 -2.89 -5.49 5.92
C ALA A 74 -4.14 -5.51 5.04
N ASN A 75 -4.93 -4.44 5.08
CA ASN A 75 -6.12 -4.28 4.27
C ASN A 75 -5.79 -4.21 2.77
N ALA A 76 -4.78 -3.42 2.41
CA ALA A 76 -4.34 -3.29 1.04
C ALA A 76 -3.76 -4.61 0.49
N LEU A 77 -2.95 -5.31 1.29
CA LEU A 77 -2.42 -6.64 0.95
C LEU A 77 -3.54 -7.66 0.75
N GLY A 78 -4.53 -7.69 1.65
CA GLY A 78 -5.69 -8.56 1.54
C GLY A 78 -6.54 -8.26 0.31
N SER A 79 -6.79 -6.99 0.03
CA SER A 79 -7.70 -6.57 -1.04
C SER A 79 -7.05 -6.63 -2.42
N VAL A 80 -5.81 -6.16 -2.55
CA VAL A 80 -5.13 -5.98 -3.85
C VAL A 80 -4.37 -7.23 -4.28
N PHE A 81 -3.65 -7.84 -3.33
CA PHE A 81 -2.88 -9.05 -3.58
C PHE A 81 -3.68 -10.32 -3.28
N ASN A 82 -4.93 -10.18 -2.81
CA ASN A 82 -5.82 -11.29 -2.48
C ASN A 82 -5.17 -12.28 -1.50
N LEU A 83 -4.39 -11.74 -0.55
CA LEU A 83 -3.65 -12.51 0.45
C LEU A 83 -4.56 -12.93 1.60
N ALA A 84 -4.40 -14.16 2.07
CA ALA A 84 -5.00 -14.62 3.31
C ALA A 84 -4.30 -14.00 4.53
N GLY A 85 -4.99 -13.94 5.67
CA GLY A 85 -4.46 -13.36 6.91
C GLY A 85 -3.08 -13.88 7.29
N ASP A 86 -2.83 -15.19 7.22
CA ASP A 86 -1.50 -15.76 7.53
C ASP A 86 -0.40 -15.27 6.57
N ALA A 87 -0.70 -15.15 5.28
CA ALA A 87 0.25 -14.62 4.31
C ALA A 87 0.54 -13.13 4.55
N VAL A 88 -0.48 -12.35 4.93
CA VAL A 88 -0.30 -10.96 5.36
C VAL A 88 0.58 -10.88 6.61
N LYS A 89 0.42 -11.78 7.59
CA LYS A 89 1.29 -11.84 8.78
C LYS A 89 2.74 -12.07 8.38
N THR A 90 2.99 -13.02 7.49
CA THR A 90 4.34 -13.32 6.99
C THR A 90 4.98 -12.09 6.34
N VAL A 91 4.24 -11.41 5.45
CA VAL A 91 4.72 -10.20 4.76
C VAL A 91 5.01 -9.08 5.75
N LEU A 92 4.09 -8.78 6.67
CA LEU A 92 4.29 -7.72 7.66
C LEU A 92 5.46 -8.03 8.61
N GLY A 93 5.66 -9.30 8.95
CA GLY A 93 6.81 -9.77 9.72
C GLY A 93 8.13 -9.59 8.96
N ALA A 94 8.14 -9.92 7.66
CA ALA A 94 9.31 -9.79 6.80
C ALA A 94 9.77 -8.33 6.66
N VAL A 95 8.82 -7.38 6.55
CA VAL A 95 9.13 -5.94 6.51
C VAL A 95 9.42 -5.36 7.90
N GLY A 96 9.34 -6.16 8.97
CA GLY A 96 9.77 -5.80 10.32
C GLY A 96 8.73 -5.04 11.16
N PHE A 97 7.44 -5.39 11.06
CA PHE A 97 6.44 -4.96 12.06
C PHE A 97 6.53 -5.83 13.33
N ALA A 98 6.16 -5.25 14.48
CA ALA A 98 6.10 -5.99 15.74
C ALA A 98 4.92 -6.98 15.73
N GLU A 99 5.12 -8.16 16.32
CA GLU A 99 4.14 -9.27 16.33
C GLU A 99 2.76 -8.85 16.85
N ASN A 100 2.71 -8.05 17.92
CA ASN A 100 1.47 -7.49 18.45
C ASN A 100 0.75 -6.58 17.44
N GLY A 101 1.52 -5.75 16.72
CA GLY A 101 0.97 -4.85 15.69
C GLY A 101 0.42 -5.64 14.49
N ILE A 102 1.11 -6.71 14.10
CA ILE A 102 0.70 -7.62 13.03
C ILE A 102 -0.61 -8.33 13.39
N ASN A 103 -0.68 -8.93 14.58
CA ASN A 103 -1.88 -9.65 15.02
C ASN A 103 -3.09 -8.72 15.12
N ASN A 104 -2.88 -7.50 15.63
CA ASN A 104 -3.94 -6.49 15.68
C ASN A 104 -4.41 -6.06 14.28
N ALA A 105 -3.47 -5.74 13.38
CA ALA A 105 -3.77 -5.37 12.01
C ALA A 105 -4.58 -6.45 11.27
N VAL A 106 -4.17 -7.71 11.40
CA VAL A 106 -4.83 -8.84 10.73
C VAL A 106 -6.20 -9.13 11.34
N CYS A 107 -6.35 -9.07 12.67
CA CYS A 107 -7.64 -9.21 13.37
C CYS A 107 -8.63 -8.09 12.97
N LEU A 108 -8.17 -6.85 12.81
CA LEU A 108 -9.00 -5.74 12.35
C LEU A 108 -9.51 -5.92 10.91
N VAL A 109 -8.69 -6.48 10.03
CA VAL A 109 -8.98 -6.57 8.59
C VAL A 109 -9.74 -7.84 8.22
N PHE A 110 -9.30 -8.99 8.74
CA PHE A 110 -9.80 -10.31 8.35
C PHE A 110 -10.73 -10.93 9.38
N GLY A 111 -10.87 -10.30 10.54
CA GLY A 111 -11.56 -10.88 11.69
C GLY A 111 -10.67 -11.80 12.50
N CYS A 112 -11.12 -12.03 13.72
CA CYS A 112 -10.56 -12.86 14.78
C CYS A 112 -11.75 -13.64 15.37
#